data_AF-A0A7C3YP48-F1
#
_entry.id   AF-A0A7C3YP48-F1
#
_cell.length_a   1.000
_cell.length_b   1.000
_cell.length_c   1.000
_cell.angle_alpha   90.00
_cell.angle_beta   90.00
_cell.angle_gamma   90.00
#
_symmetry.space_group_name_H-M   'P 1'
#
loop_
_entity.id
_entity.type
_entity.pdbx_description
1 polymer ?
#
loop_
_entity_poly.entity_id
_entity_poly.type
_entity_poly.pdbx_seq_one_letter_code
_entity_poly.pdbx_strand_id
1 'polypeptide(L)'
;MKSWIVYWEDDCSRLIKEPIEIRSFKYKISPIAAWQPIIADEDKNIEKGKPEIVKIKKITLPENTMVSHLKILINELGVLITLSKFRKPFLVEERKEFNKAIFLPVHDGDIRKGDLLGVLKVYFVEIDGLKPPEKIPEGEERANLVYFKDGEIIRKEVVIKNYKYIQTFVYEYVPIIAATDLEVKKGCIYTIDIEEIRIPSNTILDSLYIIRNALGDVLDVRLKEGFRKVEDPKTVSKAIFVAIRDGRIEKGDLLGVSSIHHIALKKFAPELLKKEVKAKIVYADNGNIYREPINIAPYGHEGTPNGKWELLIADEDKTVKKGEFTLIKVKDITLNPKTVVSPLFIMRHGLGAVMDVYGTGKPKRIEDPQKITHALFFPVFDGVIKRGEMIGVLKVHSIELKTSEKLVETLNKIARVLSPDVEELAKHPQWPFLWS
;
A
#
# COMPACT_ATOMS: atom_id res chain seq x y z
N MET A 1 -26.07 1.56 3.16
CA MET A 1 -25.98 2.28 1.87
C MET A 1 -26.08 1.23 0.78
N LYS A 2 -26.95 1.44 -0.20
CA LYS A 2 -27.11 0.51 -1.33
C LYS A 2 -26.06 0.78 -2.42
N SER A 3 -25.40 -0.29 -2.85
CA SER A 3 -24.41 -0.33 -3.93
C SER A 3 -24.47 -1.71 -4.61
N TRP A 4 -23.58 -1.99 -5.55
CA TRP A 4 -23.43 -3.28 -6.20
C TRP A 4 -22.01 -3.79 -6.01
N ILE A 5 -21.85 -5.05 -5.66
CA ILE A 5 -20.57 -5.74 -5.71
C ILE A 5 -20.48 -6.52 -7.02
N VAL A 6 -19.30 -6.50 -7.65
CA VAL A 6 -19.06 -7.15 -8.94
C VAL A 6 -17.82 -8.03 -8.81
N TYR A 7 -17.93 -9.30 -9.18
CA TYR A 7 -16.87 -10.29 -8.99
C TYR A 7 -16.96 -11.45 -9.99
N TRP A 8 -15.91 -12.24 -10.14
CA TRP A 8 -15.93 -13.46 -10.94
C TRP A 8 -16.47 -14.63 -10.12
N GLU A 9 -17.42 -15.40 -10.68
CA GLU A 9 -18.07 -16.53 -10.01
C GLU A 9 -17.07 -17.61 -9.57
N ASP A 10 -16.19 -17.98 -10.49
CA ASP A 10 -15.03 -18.86 -10.33
C ASP A 10 -13.86 -18.26 -11.14
N ASP A 11 -12.96 -19.08 -11.69
CA ASP A 11 -11.76 -18.67 -12.43
C ASP A 11 -12.07 -17.94 -13.77
N CYS A 12 -12.57 -16.72 -13.64
CA CYS A 12 -12.91 -15.76 -14.70
C CYS A 12 -13.94 -16.27 -15.73
N SER A 13 -14.77 -17.24 -15.33
CA SER A 13 -15.83 -17.85 -16.14
C SER A 13 -17.01 -16.91 -16.41
N ARG A 14 -17.55 -16.28 -15.36
CA ARG A 14 -18.73 -15.40 -15.43
C ARG A 14 -18.62 -14.25 -14.43
N LEU A 15 -18.91 -13.04 -14.89
CA LEU A 15 -18.96 -11.85 -14.04
C LEU A 15 -20.34 -11.76 -13.37
N ILE A 16 -20.35 -11.82 -12.05
CA ILE A 16 -21.54 -11.73 -11.19
C ILE A 16 -21.67 -10.30 -10.66
N LYS A 17 -22.91 -9.82 -10.56
CA LYS A 17 -23.26 -8.52 -9.97
C LYS A 17 -24.40 -8.72 -8.97
N GLU A 18 -24.12 -8.43 -7.70
CA GLU A 18 -25.10 -8.56 -6.61
C GLU A 18 -25.35 -7.21 -5.93
N PRO A 19 -26.60 -6.92 -5.48
CA PRO A 19 -26.88 -5.77 -4.66
C PRO A 19 -26.31 -5.96 -3.24
N ILE A 20 -25.69 -4.92 -2.70
CA ILE A 20 -25.15 -4.91 -1.34
C ILE A 20 -25.68 -3.72 -0.53
N GLU A 21 -26.03 -3.97 0.73
CA GLU A 21 -26.35 -2.96 1.74
C GLU A 21 -25.24 -2.97 2.79
N ILE A 22 -24.22 -2.14 2.60
CA ILE A 22 -23.10 -2.01 3.55
C ILE A 22 -23.27 -0.73 4.38
N ARG A 23 -22.95 -0.82 5.68
CA ARG A 23 -22.88 0.32 6.62
C ARG A 23 -21.43 0.77 6.75
N SER A 24 -21.19 2.03 7.12
CA SER A 24 -19.84 2.47 7.48
C SER A 24 -19.45 1.84 8.81
N PHE A 25 -18.63 0.79 8.76
CA PHE A 25 -18.11 0.13 9.97
C PHE A 25 -16.99 0.95 10.61
N LYS A 26 -16.91 0.88 11.93
CA LYS A 26 -15.76 1.34 12.73
C LYS A 26 -14.97 0.11 13.17
N TYR A 27 -13.67 0.30 13.36
CA TYR A 27 -12.78 -0.77 13.80
C TYR A 27 -11.60 -0.19 14.57
N LYS A 28 -10.95 -1.03 15.38
CA LYS A 28 -9.75 -0.70 16.15
C LYS A 28 -8.64 -1.65 15.73
N ILE A 29 -7.55 -1.12 15.19
CA ILE A 29 -6.35 -1.89 14.83
C ILE A 29 -5.59 -2.24 16.11
N SER A 30 -5.13 -3.49 16.20
CA SER A 30 -4.21 -3.94 17.25
C SER A 30 -2.86 -3.22 17.14
N PRO A 31 -2.16 -2.92 18.26
CA PRO A 31 -0.77 -2.46 18.21
C PRO A 31 0.20 -3.51 17.65
N ILE A 32 -0.25 -4.73 17.37
CA ILE A 32 0.56 -5.81 16.82
C ILE A 32 0.07 -6.17 15.41
N ALA A 33 1.03 -6.42 14.53
CA ALA A 33 0.82 -6.94 13.20
C ALA A 33 1.81 -8.09 12.93
N ALA A 34 1.62 -8.79 11.82
CA ALA A 34 2.54 -9.82 11.34
C ALA A 34 2.84 -9.61 9.85
N TRP A 35 3.83 -10.33 9.31
CA TRP A 35 3.85 -10.57 7.86
C TRP A 35 3.58 -12.02 7.51
N GLN A 36 3.23 -12.22 6.25
CA GLN A 36 3.39 -13.48 5.53
C GLN A 36 4.08 -13.19 4.17
N PRO A 37 5.01 -14.05 3.71
CA PRO A 37 5.60 -13.93 2.39
C PRO A 37 4.59 -14.30 1.30
N ILE A 38 4.65 -13.64 0.15
CA ILE A 38 3.82 -13.93 -1.02
C ILE A 38 4.73 -14.58 -2.06
N ILE A 39 4.61 -15.90 -2.21
CA ILE A 39 5.56 -16.73 -2.95
C ILE A 39 4.84 -17.36 -4.15
N ALA A 40 5.41 -17.25 -5.34
CA ALA A 40 4.90 -17.85 -6.56
C ALA A 40 4.84 -19.39 -6.46
N ASP A 41 3.78 -20.00 -6.96
CA ASP A 41 3.57 -21.46 -6.97
C ASP A 41 3.59 -22.05 -8.39
N GLU A 42 3.83 -21.21 -9.41
CA GLU A 42 3.99 -21.57 -10.82
C GLU A 42 5.19 -20.85 -11.46
N ASP A 43 5.70 -21.42 -12.55
CA ASP A 43 6.61 -20.73 -13.47
C ASP A 43 5.79 -19.99 -14.52
N LYS A 44 6.16 -18.75 -14.84
CA LYS A 44 5.40 -17.88 -15.75
C LYS A 44 6.23 -16.80 -16.40
N ASN A 45 6.27 -16.78 -17.74
CA ASN A 45 6.82 -15.67 -18.51
C ASN A 45 5.96 -14.41 -18.33
N ILE A 46 6.61 -13.25 -18.25
CA ILE A 46 6.00 -11.95 -18.00
C ILE A 46 6.59 -10.86 -18.91
N GLU A 47 5.75 -9.89 -19.27
CA GLU A 47 6.09 -8.79 -20.18
C GLU A 47 5.76 -7.44 -19.54
N LYS A 48 6.66 -6.46 -19.73
CA LYS A 48 6.60 -5.15 -19.09
C LYS A 48 5.26 -4.45 -19.31
N GLY A 49 4.64 -4.01 -18.21
CA GLY A 49 3.37 -3.28 -18.22
C GLY A 49 2.11 -4.12 -18.42
N LYS A 50 2.22 -5.41 -18.75
CA LYS A 50 1.05 -6.30 -18.88
C LYS A 50 0.74 -6.95 -17.52
N PRO A 51 -0.40 -6.66 -16.87
CA PRO A 51 -0.71 -7.25 -15.57
C PRO A 51 -0.94 -8.74 -15.68
N GLU A 52 -0.29 -9.50 -14.80
CA GLU A 52 -0.43 -10.94 -14.79
C GLU A 52 -0.98 -11.47 -13.47
N ILE A 53 -1.91 -12.41 -13.62
CA ILE A 53 -2.46 -13.21 -12.52
C ILE A 53 -1.45 -14.33 -12.29
N VAL A 54 -0.90 -14.42 -11.08
CA VAL A 54 0.14 -15.40 -10.72
C VAL A 54 -0.39 -16.29 -9.60
N LYS A 55 -0.31 -17.61 -9.77
CA LYS A 55 -0.59 -18.56 -8.67
C LYS A 55 0.44 -18.39 -7.57
N ILE A 56 -0.02 -18.35 -6.32
CA ILE A 56 0.84 -18.24 -5.13
C ILE A 56 0.56 -19.37 -4.14
N LYS A 57 1.54 -19.68 -3.28
CA LYS A 57 1.34 -20.55 -2.12
C LYS A 57 0.12 -20.05 -1.34
N LYS A 58 -0.77 -20.96 -0.93
CA LYS A 58 -2.06 -20.61 -0.32
C LYS A 58 -1.86 -19.81 0.99
N ILE A 59 -2.17 -18.52 0.94
CA ILE A 59 -2.22 -17.66 2.11
C ILE A 59 -3.59 -17.83 2.78
N THR A 60 -3.61 -18.13 4.07
CA THR A 60 -4.82 -18.20 4.89
C THR A 60 -4.73 -17.16 5.99
N LEU A 61 -5.77 -16.32 6.12
CA LEU A 61 -5.90 -15.30 7.16
C LEU A 61 -7.11 -15.62 8.05
N PRO A 62 -7.00 -15.43 9.37
CA PRO A 62 -8.14 -15.61 10.26
C PRO A 62 -9.19 -14.50 10.09
N GLU A 63 -10.34 -14.70 10.72
CA GLU A 63 -11.39 -13.71 10.90
C GLU A 63 -10.85 -12.43 11.57
N ASN A 64 -11.54 -11.29 11.38
CA ASN A 64 -11.17 -9.99 11.94
C ASN A 64 -9.71 -9.58 11.63
N THR A 65 -9.33 -9.72 10.35
CA THR A 65 -8.04 -9.30 9.79
C THR A 65 -8.15 -8.44 8.54
N MET A 66 -7.20 -7.53 8.39
CA MET A 66 -7.06 -6.62 7.25
C MET A 66 -5.62 -6.65 6.72
N VAL A 67 -5.39 -6.29 5.45
CA VAL A 67 -4.06 -6.40 4.83
C VAL A 67 -3.64 -5.19 3.99
N SER A 68 -2.33 -5.05 3.86
CA SER A 68 -1.61 -4.19 2.92
C SER A 68 -0.31 -4.89 2.48
N HIS A 69 0.39 -4.37 1.46
CA HIS A 69 1.75 -4.81 1.14
C HIS A 69 2.78 -3.92 1.84
N LEU A 70 3.99 -4.44 1.99
CA LEU A 70 5.18 -3.62 2.21
C LEU A 70 5.45 -2.78 0.95
N LYS A 71 5.57 -1.45 1.07
CA LYS A 71 5.88 -0.53 -0.05
C LYS A 71 7.39 -0.44 -0.29
N ILE A 72 7.99 -1.58 -0.59
CA ILE A 72 9.36 -1.69 -1.09
C ILE A 72 9.35 -2.79 -2.15
N LEU A 73 9.94 -2.54 -3.31
CA LEU A 73 10.01 -3.47 -4.43
C LEU A 73 10.81 -4.73 -4.05
N ILE A 74 10.12 -5.77 -3.60
CA ILE A 74 10.70 -7.04 -3.13
C ILE A 74 11.19 -7.92 -4.28
N ASN A 75 10.51 -7.84 -5.43
CA ASN A 75 10.85 -8.56 -6.66
C ASN A 75 11.15 -7.54 -7.74
N GLU A 76 12.39 -7.43 -8.19
CA GLU A 76 12.74 -6.34 -9.11
C GLU A 76 12.15 -6.51 -10.52
N LEU A 77 11.52 -7.64 -10.85
CA LEU A 77 10.78 -7.81 -12.10
C LEU A 77 9.46 -7.02 -12.14
N GLY A 78 8.84 -6.71 -10.99
CA GLY A 78 7.50 -6.11 -10.98
C GLY A 78 6.90 -5.80 -9.61
N VAL A 79 5.88 -4.94 -9.61
CA VAL A 79 5.14 -4.52 -8.41
C VAL A 79 4.02 -5.51 -8.13
N LEU A 80 3.87 -5.88 -6.86
CA LEU A 80 2.71 -6.64 -6.39
C LEU A 80 1.50 -5.72 -6.22
N ILE A 81 0.45 -5.93 -7.01
CA ILE A 81 -0.71 -5.04 -7.15
C ILE A 81 -1.81 -5.31 -6.13
N THR A 82 -2.17 -6.58 -5.90
CA THR A 82 -3.19 -6.98 -4.92
C THR A 82 -3.20 -8.50 -4.73
N LEU A 83 -3.81 -8.98 -3.64
CA LEU A 83 -4.21 -10.38 -3.51
C LEU A 83 -5.60 -10.61 -4.11
N SER A 84 -5.80 -11.81 -4.68
CA SER A 84 -7.05 -12.20 -5.31
C SER A 84 -7.47 -13.65 -4.98
N LYS A 85 -8.78 -13.83 -4.90
CA LYS A 85 -9.49 -15.11 -5.05
C LYS A 85 -10.65 -14.79 -5.97
N PHE A 86 -10.75 -15.45 -7.11
CA PHE A 86 -11.89 -15.27 -8.00
C PHE A 86 -13.10 -15.99 -7.40
N ARG A 87 -13.92 -15.21 -6.68
CA ARG A 87 -15.21 -15.49 -6.04
C ARG A 87 -15.71 -14.18 -5.42
N LYS A 88 -16.83 -14.23 -4.69
CA LYS A 88 -17.35 -13.11 -3.88
C LYS A 88 -16.27 -12.60 -2.90
N PRO A 89 -15.90 -11.30 -2.91
CA PRO A 89 -14.83 -10.77 -2.05
C PRO A 89 -15.17 -10.83 -0.56
N PHE A 90 -14.28 -11.44 0.23
CA PHE A 90 -14.49 -11.68 1.67
C PHE A 90 -14.86 -10.43 2.49
N LEU A 91 -15.75 -10.59 3.46
CA LEU A 91 -15.92 -9.65 4.57
C LEU A 91 -14.67 -9.68 5.50
N VAL A 92 -14.57 -8.76 6.47
CA VAL A 92 -13.41 -8.74 7.40
C VAL A 92 -13.58 -9.75 8.53
N GLU A 93 -14.83 -9.97 8.90
CA GLU A 93 -15.36 -10.94 9.85
C GLU A 93 -15.17 -12.39 9.38
N GLU A 94 -14.90 -12.62 8.08
CA GLU A 94 -14.71 -13.95 7.49
C GLU A 94 -13.25 -14.41 7.50
N ARG A 95 -13.05 -15.74 7.57
CA ARG A 95 -11.76 -16.39 7.29
C ARG A 95 -11.43 -16.26 5.80
N LYS A 96 -10.21 -15.83 5.46
CA LYS A 96 -9.83 -15.42 4.10
C LYS A 96 -8.78 -16.36 3.55
N GLU A 97 -8.84 -16.62 2.26
CA GLU A 97 -7.89 -17.49 1.57
C GLU A 97 -7.52 -16.88 0.22
N PHE A 98 -6.23 -16.83 -0.09
CA PHE A 98 -5.72 -16.31 -1.35
C PHE A 98 -4.74 -17.30 -1.96
N ASN A 99 -4.97 -17.66 -3.22
CA ASN A 99 -4.12 -18.53 -4.03
C ASN A 99 -3.64 -17.85 -5.32
N LYS A 100 -4.00 -16.57 -5.52
CA LYS A 100 -3.60 -15.76 -6.67
C LYS A 100 -3.16 -14.36 -6.21
N ALA A 101 -2.11 -13.86 -6.85
CA ALA A 101 -1.69 -12.48 -6.78
C ALA A 101 -1.90 -11.81 -8.14
N ILE A 102 -2.09 -10.49 -8.14
CA ILE A 102 -1.93 -9.67 -9.34
C ILE A 102 -0.54 -9.04 -9.26
N PHE A 103 0.24 -9.23 -10.32
CA PHE A 103 1.61 -8.75 -10.44
C PHE A 103 1.71 -7.85 -11.68
N LEU A 104 2.50 -6.79 -11.59
CA LEU A 104 2.70 -5.83 -12.67
C LEU A 104 4.18 -5.72 -13.02
N PRO A 105 4.63 -6.36 -14.12
CA PRO A 105 6.01 -6.34 -14.54
C PRO A 105 6.50 -4.92 -14.87
N VAL A 106 7.63 -4.52 -14.29
CA VAL A 106 8.39 -3.32 -14.68
C VAL A 106 9.56 -3.65 -15.63
N HIS A 107 9.91 -4.94 -15.72
CA HIS A 107 10.84 -5.54 -16.67
C HIS A 107 10.24 -6.82 -17.26
N ASP A 108 10.67 -7.19 -18.46
CA ASP A 108 10.37 -8.50 -19.07
C ASP A 108 11.18 -9.60 -18.38
N GLY A 109 10.68 -10.84 -18.38
CA GLY A 109 11.41 -11.98 -17.82
C GLY A 109 10.52 -13.15 -17.42
N ASP A 110 10.96 -13.90 -16.42
CA ASP A 110 10.27 -15.08 -15.89
C ASP A 110 10.03 -14.95 -14.37
N ILE A 111 8.82 -15.25 -13.92
CA ILE A 111 8.57 -15.63 -12.53
C ILE A 111 8.80 -17.14 -12.42
N ARG A 112 9.49 -17.60 -11.38
CA ARG A 112 9.64 -19.04 -11.10
C ARG A 112 8.89 -19.46 -9.84
N LYS A 113 8.50 -20.73 -9.78
CA LYS A 113 7.96 -21.35 -8.57
C LYS A 113 8.98 -21.22 -7.43
N GLY A 114 8.53 -20.64 -6.31
CA GLY A 114 9.39 -20.28 -5.17
C GLY A 114 9.90 -18.84 -5.19
N ASP A 115 9.73 -18.07 -6.26
CA ASP A 115 10.11 -16.65 -6.27
C ASP A 115 9.22 -15.83 -5.33
N LEU A 116 9.84 -14.99 -4.49
CA LEU A 116 9.14 -14.06 -3.62
C LEU A 116 8.61 -12.89 -4.45
N LEU A 117 7.29 -12.72 -4.50
CA LEU A 117 6.61 -11.64 -5.21
C LEU A 117 6.39 -10.40 -4.33
N GLY A 118 6.35 -10.58 -3.01
CA GLY A 118 6.12 -9.51 -2.06
C GLY A 118 5.92 -9.98 -0.62
N VAL A 119 5.58 -9.04 0.26
CA VAL A 119 5.36 -9.27 1.69
C VAL A 119 4.02 -8.66 2.10
N LEU A 120 3.14 -9.48 2.66
CA LEU A 120 1.82 -9.11 3.14
C LEU A 120 1.91 -8.62 4.59
N LYS A 121 1.61 -7.35 4.87
CA LYS A 121 1.41 -6.84 6.23
C LYS A 121 -0.01 -7.16 6.67
N VAL A 122 -0.15 -8.00 7.70
CA VAL A 122 -1.46 -8.44 8.23
C VAL A 122 -1.74 -7.74 9.56
N TYR A 123 -2.85 -7.02 9.60
CA TYR A 123 -3.36 -6.31 10.77
C TYR A 123 -4.51 -7.09 11.40
N PHE A 124 -4.45 -7.25 12.72
CA PHE A 124 -5.57 -7.72 13.53
C PHE A 124 -6.48 -6.54 13.89
N VAL A 125 -7.79 -6.71 13.77
CA VAL A 125 -8.77 -5.65 14.06
C VAL A 125 -9.86 -6.12 15.01
N GLU A 126 -10.45 -5.18 15.74
CA GLU A 126 -11.61 -5.37 16.61
C GLU A 126 -12.79 -4.60 16.00
N ILE A 127 -13.93 -5.26 15.81
CA ILE A 127 -15.12 -4.73 15.13
C ILE A 127 -16.35 -5.04 15.99
N ASP A 128 -17.07 -4.01 16.43
CA ASP A 128 -18.23 -4.11 17.33
C ASP A 128 -17.98 -5.04 18.56
N GLY A 129 -16.73 -5.03 19.06
CA GLY A 129 -16.25 -5.85 20.19
C GLY A 129 -15.70 -7.23 19.81
N LEU A 130 -15.93 -7.71 18.59
CA LEU A 130 -15.42 -8.98 18.09
C LEU A 130 -13.93 -8.87 17.76
N LYS A 131 -13.12 -9.75 18.37
CA LYS A 131 -11.67 -9.88 18.18
C LYS A 131 -11.35 -11.09 17.28
N PRO A 132 -10.15 -11.20 16.67
CA PRO A 132 -9.78 -12.36 15.87
C PRO A 132 -9.61 -13.61 16.77
N PRO A 133 -10.23 -14.76 16.46
CA PRO A 133 -10.18 -15.95 17.32
C PRO A 133 -8.87 -16.74 17.16
N GLU A 134 -8.22 -16.67 16.00
CA GLU A 134 -7.02 -17.45 15.67
C GLU A 134 -5.77 -16.56 15.55
N LYS A 135 -4.63 -17.09 16.01
CA LYS A 135 -3.31 -16.50 15.74
C LYS A 135 -2.84 -16.93 14.35
N ILE A 136 -2.16 -16.02 13.64
CA ILE A 136 -1.45 -16.39 12.40
C ILE A 136 -0.37 -17.43 12.74
N PRO A 137 -0.28 -18.56 12.00
CA PRO A 137 0.73 -19.58 12.22
C PRO A 137 2.16 -19.02 12.09
N GLU A 138 2.97 -19.29 13.12
CA GLU A 138 4.42 -19.13 13.03
C GLU A 138 4.99 -20.23 12.13
N GLY A 139 6.03 -19.90 11.38
CA GLY A 139 6.61 -20.79 10.39
C GLY A 139 7.73 -20.11 9.62
N GLU A 140 8.49 -20.95 8.90
CA GLU A 140 9.57 -20.54 8.01
C GLU A 140 9.30 -21.05 6.60
N GLU A 141 9.33 -20.14 5.64
CA GLU A 141 9.15 -20.43 4.23
C GLU A 141 10.46 -20.18 3.47
N ARG A 142 10.81 -21.11 2.57
CA ARG A 142 11.87 -20.87 1.58
C ARG A 142 11.29 -20.15 0.37
N ALA A 143 11.98 -19.10 -0.06
CA ALA A 143 11.67 -18.35 -1.27
C ALA A 143 12.93 -17.74 -1.89
N ASN A 144 12.89 -17.45 -3.19
CA ASN A 144 13.97 -16.73 -3.87
C ASN A 144 13.72 -15.22 -3.80
N LEU A 145 14.71 -14.46 -3.34
CA LEU A 145 14.80 -13.03 -3.65
C LEU A 145 15.20 -12.88 -5.11
N VAL A 146 14.45 -12.07 -5.87
CA VAL A 146 14.67 -11.82 -7.30
C VAL A 146 15.11 -10.38 -7.50
N TYR A 147 16.34 -10.19 -7.95
CA TYR A 147 16.94 -8.86 -8.15
C TYR A 147 17.95 -8.85 -9.30
N PHE A 148 18.09 -7.70 -9.96
CA PHE A 148 19.09 -7.51 -10.99
C PHE A 148 20.47 -7.23 -10.38
N LYS A 149 21.51 -7.88 -10.92
CA LYS A 149 22.91 -7.55 -10.66
C LYS A 149 23.67 -7.59 -11.98
N ASP A 150 24.43 -6.53 -12.26
CA ASP A 150 25.28 -6.39 -13.46
C ASP A 150 24.55 -6.63 -14.81
N GLY A 151 23.22 -6.45 -14.81
CA GLY A 151 22.33 -6.67 -15.97
C GLY A 151 21.53 -7.98 -15.93
N GLU A 152 21.93 -8.95 -15.10
CA GLU A 152 21.34 -10.29 -15.03
C GLU A 152 20.33 -10.44 -13.88
N ILE A 153 19.33 -11.31 -14.04
CA ILE A 153 18.34 -11.65 -13.00
C ILE A 153 18.94 -12.69 -12.05
N ILE A 154 19.31 -12.26 -10.85
CA ILE A 154 19.79 -13.13 -9.77
C ILE A 154 18.61 -13.62 -8.94
N ARG A 155 18.61 -14.93 -8.67
CA ARG A 155 17.71 -15.57 -7.69
C ARG A 155 18.51 -16.11 -6.53
N LYS A 156 18.19 -15.67 -5.31
CA LYS A 156 18.86 -16.10 -4.08
C LYS A 156 17.85 -16.70 -3.11
N GLU A 157 17.95 -17.99 -2.82
CA GLU A 157 17.15 -18.62 -1.78
C GLU A 157 17.42 -17.95 -0.43
N VAL A 158 16.34 -17.64 0.29
CA VAL A 158 16.35 -17.19 1.69
C VAL A 158 15.26 -17.91 2.48
N VAL A 159 15.48 -18.01 3.79
CA VAL A 159 14.46 -18.44 4.74
C VAL A 159 13.76 -17.21 5.31
N ILE A 160 12.43 -17.17 5.19
CA ILE A 160 11.58 -16.05 5.62
C ILE A 160 10.68 -16.55 6.75
N LYS A 161 10.83 -15.95 7.94
CA LYS A 161 9.96 -16.20 9.08
C LYS A 161 8.64 -15.43 8.92
N ASN A 162 7.52 -16.03 9.30
CA ASN A 162 6.31 -15.28 9.67
C ASN A 162 6.54 -14.58 11.03
N TYR A 163 7.22 -13.44 11.04
CA TYR A 163 7.45 -12.67 12.27
C TYR A 163 6.27 -11.76 12.62
N LYS A 164 6.14 -11.47 13.91
CA LYS A 164 5.21 -10.52 14.51
C LYS A 164 5.99 -9.29 14.95
N TYR A 165 5.37 -8.11 14.90
CA TYR A 165 6.00 -6.84 15.26
C TYR A 165 4.98 -5.89 15.88
N ILE A 166 5.43 -5.00 16.74
CA ILE A 166 4.58 -3.97 17.33
C ILE A 166 4.64 -2.73 16.45
N GLN A 167 3.51 -2.29 15.92
CA GLN A 167 3.38 -1.02 15.23
C GLN A 167 3.11 0.07 16.27
N THR A 168 3.98 1.08 16.32
CA THR A 168 3.90 2.17 17.32
C THR A 168 2.76 3.17 17.05
N PHE A 169 2.11 3.08 15.88
CA PHE A 169 1.28 4.12 15.25
C PHE A 169 1.96 5.50 15.08
N VAL A 170 3.26 5.61 15.35
CA VAL A 170 4.07 6.80 15.07
C VAL A 170 4.69 6.67 13.68
N TYR A 171 4.60 7.72 12.86
CA TYR A 171 5.18 7.75 11.53
C TYR A 171 5.54 9.15 11.03
N GLU A 172 6.54 9.22 10.16
CA GLU A 172 7.04 10.44 9.55
C GLU A 172 6.68 10.46 8.06
N TYR A 173 6.40 11.65 7.50
CA TYR A 173 6.19 11.79 6.06
C TYR A 173 7.49 12.10 5.34
N VAL A 174 7.72 11.39 4.24
CA VAL A 174 8.88 11.55 3.39
C VAL A 174 8.41 11.81 1.95
N PRO A 175 8.73 12.98 1.37
CA PRO A 175 8.40 13.27 -0.01
C PRO A 175 9.32 12.48 -0.96
N ILE A 176 8.72 11.96 -2.02
CA ILE A 176 9.40 11.27 -3.11
C ILE A 176 9.64 12.33 -4.20
N ILE A 177 10.89 12.79 -4.35
CA ILE A 177 11.26 13.93 -5.18
C ILE A 177 12.09 13.44 -6.38
N ALA A 178 11.71 13.80 -7.61
CA ALA A 178 12.43 13.40 -8.82
C ALA A 178 13.87 13.98 -8.86
N ALA A 179 14.87 13.14 -9.07
CA ALA A 179 16.26 13.56 -9.27
C ALA A 179 16.61 13.83 -10.75
N THR A 180 15.73 13.41 -11.66
CA THR A 180 15.89 13.43 -13.13
C THR A 180 14.70 14.06 -13.84
N ASP A 181 14.95 14.59 -15.04
CA ASP A 181 13.91 14.95 -16.01
C ASP A 181 13.50 13.71 -16.84
N LEU A 182 12.20 13.58 -17.15
CA LEU A 182 11.66 12.45 -17.93
C LEU A 182 10.36 12.82 -18.64
N GLU A 183 10.27 12.58 -19.95
CA GLU A 183 8.99 12.60 -20.68
C GLU A 183 8.18 11.34 -20.35
N VAL A 184 6.92 11.52 -19.95
CA VAL A 184 5.99 10.45 -19.58
C VAL A 184 4.74 10.42 -20.47
N LYS A 185 4.28 9.20 -20.74
CA LYS A 185 3.12 8.90 -21.58
C LYS A 185 2.06 8.17 -20.75
N LYS A 186 0.80 8.59 -20.88
CA LYS A 186 -0.32 8.00 -20.14
C LYS A 186 -0.39 6.49 -20.34
N GLY A 187 -0.53 5.75 -19.24
CA GLY A 187 -0.59 4.29 -19.20
C GLY A 187 0.77 3.61 -19.10
N CYS A 188 1.88 4.32 -19.35
CA CYS A 188 3.22 3.76 -19.21
C CYS A 188 3.72 3.79 -17.76
N ILE A 189 4.61 2.84 -17.45
CA ILE A 189 5.25 2.67 -16.14
C ILE A 189 6.75 2.98 -16.28
N TYR A 190 7.26 3.77 -15.35
CA TYR A 190 8.62 4.30 -15.34
C TYR A 190 9.32 3.96 -14.04
N THR A 191 10.60 3.58 -14.15
CA THR A 191 11.50 3.55 -13.00
C THR A 191 12.25 4.88 -13.00
N ILE A 192 11.93 5.77 -12.05
CA ILE A 192 12.44 7.14 -12.00
C ILE A 192 13.47 7.26 -10.89
N ASP A 193 14.62 7.87 -11.16
CA ASP A 193 15.61 8.21 -10.13
C ASP A 193 15.09 9.34 -9.24
N ILE A 194 15.21 9.17 -7.92
CA ILE A 194 14.72 10.13 -6.91
C ILE A 194 15.85 10.62 -6.00
N GLU A 195 15.63 11.72 -5.28
CA GLU A 195 16.51 12.09 -4.18
C GLU A 195 16.59 10.95 -3.14
N GLU A 196 17.81 10.60 -2.70
CA GLU A 196 18.01 9.42 -1.85
C GLU A 196 17.33 9.55 -0.49
N ILE A 197 16.34 8.70 -0.25
CA ILE A 197 15.67 8.55 1.04
C ILE A 197 16.40 7.50 1.84
N ARG A 198 17.04 7.90 2.94
CA ARG A 198 17.55 6.97 3.95
C ARG A 198 16.40 6.54 4.85
N ILE A 199 16.21 5.23 5.00
CA ILE A 199 15.18 4.61 5.84
C ILE A 199 15.89 3.95 7.04
N PRO A 200 15.62 4.38 8.29
CA PRO A 200 16.25 3.81 9.48
C PRO A 200 15.95 2.32 9.70
N SER A 201 16.78 1.70 10.56
CA SER A 201 16.50 0.40 11.16
C SER A 201 15.15 0.37 11.87
N ASN A 202 14.49 -0.79 11.87
CA ASN A 202 13.19 -1.02 12.52
C ASN A 202 12.07 -0.08 12.03
N THR A 203 12.07 0.25 10.75
CA THR A 203 10.99 1.03 10.11
C THR A 203 10.44 0.38 8.84
N ILE A 204 9.12 0.51 8.65
CA ILE A 204 8.35 0.03 7.50
C ILE A 204 7.92 1.23 6.65
N LEU A 205 8.11 1.16 5.33
CA LEU A 205 7.55 2.15 4.41
C LEU A 205 6.10 1.79 4.03
N ASP A 206 5.27 2.82 3.91
CA ASP A 206 3.94 2.79 3.28
C ASP A 206 3.75 4.03 2.39
N SER A 207 2.65 4.10 1.63
CA SER A 207 2.26 5.29 0.86
C SER A 207 1.30 6.17 1.67
N LEU A 208 1.21 7.47 1.34
CA LEU A 208 0.16 8.36 1.86
C LEU A 208 -1.24 8.03 1.28
N TYR A 209 -1.28 7.29 0.16
CA TYR A 209 -2.48 6.96 -0.62
C TYR A 209 -3.42 8.15 -0.83
N ILE A 210 -2.85 9.25 -1.33
CA ILE A 210 -3.56 10.33 -2.00
C ILE A 210 -2.60 10.88 -3.05
N ILE A 211 -2.92 10.77 -4.34
CA ILE A 211 -2.04 11.15 -5.46
C ILE A 211 -1.58 12.62 -5.30
N ARG A 212 -0.27 12.85 -5.30
CA ARG A 212 0.36 14.18 -5.11
C ARG A 212 0.98 14.80 -6.36
N ASN A 213 1.02 14.08 -7.47
CA ASN A 213 1.50 14.56 -8.75
C ASN A 213 0.39 14.46 -9.82
N ALA A 214 0.14 15.52 -10.58
CA ALA A 214 -0.88 15.48 -11.63
C ALA A 214 -0.54 14.56 -12.82
N LEU A 215 0.73 14.23 -13.05
CA LEU A 215 1.13 13.36 -14.15
C LEU A 215 0.92 11.87 -13.82
N GLY A 216 0.83 11.48 -12.55
CA GLY A 216 0.82 10.08 -12.16
C GLY A 216 0.99 9.80 -10.67
N ASP A 217 1.22 8.54 -10.34
CA ASP A 217 1.32 8.02 -8.96
C ASP A 217 2.56 7.15 -8.76
N VAL A 218 3.05 7.05 -7.51
CA VAL A 218 4.15 6.16 -7.11
C VAL A 218 3.59 4.85 -6.55
N LEU A 219 3.62 3.82 -7.38
CA LEU A 219 3.10 2.49 -7.04
C LEU A 219 3.97 1.80 -5.99
N ASP A 220 5.28 1.91 -6.09
CA ASP A 220 6.25 1.28 -5.19
C ASP A 220 7.61 2.01 -5.27
N VAL A 221 8.57 1.66 -4.41
CA VAL A 221 9.93 2.22 -4.46
C VAL A 221 10.99 1.14 -4.39
N ARG A 222 12.13 1.37 -5.05
CA ARG A 222 13.24 0.42 -5.16
C ARG A 222 14.43 0.90 -4.34
N LEU A 223 15.00 -0.03 -3.56
CA LEU A 223 16.22 0.19 -2.80
C LEU A 223 17.42 0.45 -3.72
N LYS A 224 18.37 1.26 -3.26
CA LYS A 224 19.65 1.55 -3.94
C LYS A 224 20.58 0.34 -3.87
N GLU A 225 20.63 -0.27 -2.69
CA GLU A 225 21.22 -1.58 -2.49
C GLU A 225 20.17 -2.66 -2.81
N GLY A 226 20.59 -3.89 -3.11
CA GLY A 226 19.65 -5.03 -3.12
C GLY A 226 19.03 -5.29 -1.73
N PHE A 227 18.15 -6.30 -1.64
CA PHE A 227 17.37 -6.61 -0.43
C PHE A 227 18.08 -6.36 0.92
N ARG A 228 17.34 -5.72 1.83
CA ARG A 228 17.72 -5.43 3.22
C ARG A 228 16.64 -5.94 4.15
N LYS A 229 17.01 -6.36 5.36
CA LYS A 229 16.03 -6.67 6.41
C LYS A 229 15.40 -5.38 6.94
N VAL A 230 14.41 -5.48 7.83
CA VAL A 230 13.82 -4.27 8.44
C VAL A 230 14.73 -3.70 9.52
N GLU A 231 15.45 -4.57 10.22
CA GLU A 231 16.46 -4.30 11.24
C GLU A 231 17.68 -3.55 10.67
N ASP A 232 17.92 -3.67 9.36
CA ASP A 232 18.99 -2.96 8.67
C ASP A 232 18.52 -1.55 8.23
N PRO A 233 19.40 -0.53 8.29
CA PRO A 233 19.18 0.72 7.59
C PRO A 233 19.33 0.49 6.08
N LYS A 234 18.57 1.24 5.28
CA LYS A 234 18.41 0.98 3.84
C LYS A 234 18.15 2.27 3.07
N THR A 235 18.71 2.39 1.87
CA THR A 235 18.52 3.59 1.03
C THR A 235 17.52 3.28 -0.08
N VAL A 236 16.54 4.15 -0.30
CA VAL A 236 15.71 4.17 -1.52
C VAL A 236 16.28 5.22 -2.48
N SER A 237 16.46 4.87 -3.75
CA SER A 237 16.95 5.81 -4.77
C SER A 237 16.13 5.82 -6.07
N LYS A 238 15.12 4.95 -6.21
CA LYS A 238 14.24 4.92 -7.39
C LYS A 238 12.77 4.73 -6.99
N ALA A 239 11.85 5.34 -7.74
CA ALA A 239 10.40 5.16 -7.62
C ALA A 239 9.86 4.42 -8.85
N ILE A 240 8.89 3.51 -8.64
CA ILE A 240 8.07 2.94 -9.70
C ILE A 240 6.84 3.82 -9.88
N PHE A 241 6.86 4.64 -10.92
CA PHE A 241 5.85 5.65 -11.20
C PHE A 241 4.97 5.23 -12.37
N VAL A 242 3.66 5.45 -12.27
CA VAL A 242 2.71 5.24 -13.37
C VAL A 242 2.11 6.55 -13.83
N ALA A 243 2.19 6.82 -15.13
CA ALA A 243 1.67 8.05 -15.71
C ALA A 243 0.16 7.92 -16.01
N ILE A 244 -0.65 8.83 -15.46
CA ILE A 244 -2.10 8.96 -15.70
C ILE A 244 -2.42 10.08 -16.70
N ARG A 245 -1.42 10.91 -17.04
CA ARG A 245 -1.45 11.94 -18.09
C ARG A 245 -0.13 11.92 -18.86
N ASP A 246 -0.16 12.43 -20.09
CA ASP A 246 1.04 12.81 -20.82
C ASP A 246 1.67 14.07 -20.21
N GLY A 247 2.99 14.18 -20.26
CA GLY A 247 3.73 15.38 -19.86
C GLY A 247 5.19 15.11 -19.54
N ARG A 248 5.86 16.09 -18.94
CA ARG A 248 7.25 15.97 -18.49
C ARG A 248 7.33 15.99 -16.96
N ILE A 249 8.00 15.02 -16.36
CA ILE A 249 8.50 15.12 -14.99
C ILE A 249 9.80 15.91 -15.04
N GLU A 250 9.91 16.94 -14.20
CA GLU A 250 11.14 17.72 -14.06
C GLU A 250 11.85 17.35 -12.75
N LYS A 251 13.18 17.48 -12.72
CA LYS A 251 13.95 17.42 -11.48
C LYS A 251 13.38 18.36 -10.41
N GLY A 252 13.28 17.87 -9.18
CA GLY A 252 12.66 18.56 -8.05
C GLY A 252 11.14 18.42 -7.98
N ASP A 253 10.46 17.78 -8.95
CA ASP A 253 9.02 17.52 -8.86
C ASP A 253 8.70 16.50 -7.75
N LEU A 254 7.69 16.82 -6.93
CA LEU A 254 7.11 15.91 -5.95
C LEU A 254 6.31 14.83 -6.70
N LEU A 255 6.79 13.60 -6.72
CA LEU A 255 6.11 12.44 -7.32
C LEU A 255 5.05 11.86 -6.40
N GLY A 256 5.33 11.83 -5.10
CA GLY A 256 4.47 11.23 -4.09
C GLY A 256 4.94 11.54 -2.67
N VAL A 257 4.23 11.00 -1.68
CA VAL A 257 4.63 11.05 -0.26
C VAL A 257 4.45 9.65 0.33
N SER A 258 5.47 9.17 1.02
CA SER A 258 5.43 7.93 1.81
C SER A 258 5.40 8.22 3.30
N SER A 259 4.95 7.24 4.08
CA SER A 259 5.05 7.24 5.54
C SER A 259 6.07 6.19 6.01
N ILE A 260 7.05 6.62 6.81
CA ILE A 260 7.96 5.73 7.53
C ILE A 260 7.32 5.43 8.89
N HIS A 261 6.85 4.20 9.09
CA HIS A 261 6.27 3.72 10.33
C HIS A 261 7.34 3.10 11.23
N HIS A 262 7.44 3.61 12.45
CA HIS A 262 8.31 3.03 13.48
C HIS A 262 7.71 1.73 14.02
N ILE A 263 8.50 0.65 14.03
CA ILE A 263 8.09 -0.65 14.58
C ILE A 263 9.05 -1.10 15.67
N ALA A 264 8.53 -1.75 16.72
CA ALA A 264 9.35 -2.37 17.73
C ALA A 264 9.51 -3.87 17.45
N LEU A 265 10.78 -4.29 17.46
CA LEU A 265 11.29 -5.65 17.50
C LEU A 265 12.14 -5.80 18.77
N LYS A 266 12.86 -6.92 18.95
CA LYS A 266 13.60 -7.27 20.17
C LYS A 266 14.59 -6.21 20.71
N LYS A 267 14.96 -5.21 19.90
CA LYS A 267 15.62 -3.97 20.34
C LYS A 267 15.03 -2.78 19.57
N PHE A 268 14.24 -1.94 20.24
CA PHE A 268 13.66 -0.74 19.64
C PHE A 268 14.54 0.49 19.91
N ALA A 269 15.20 0.98 18.86
CA ALA A 269 16.03 2.19 18.88
C ALA A 269 15.60 3.10 17.70
N PRO A 270 14.58 3.97 17.90
CA PRO A 270 14.02 4.79 16.84
C PRO A 270 14.88 6.01 16.49
N GLU A 271 15.04 6.28 15.20
CA GLU A 271 15.78 7.43 14.64
C GLU A 271 14.85 8.22 13.71
N LEU A 272 14.77 9.55 13.89
CA LEU A 272 13.94 10.44 13.06
C LEU A 272 14.69 11.01 11.86
N LEU A 273 13.98 11.26 10.77
CA LEU A 273 14.44 12.06 9.64
C LEU A 273 14.26 13.56 9.92
N LYS A 274 15.39 14.25 10.15
CA LYS A 274 15.42 15.68 10.52
C LYS A 274 15.71 16.63 9.36
N LYS A 275 15.55 16.20 8.10
CA LYS A 275 15.90 16.99 6.91
C LYS A 275 14.68 17.73 6.37
N GLU A 276 14.71 19.06 6.42
CA GLU A 276 13.82 19.90 5.60
C GLU A 276 14.22 19.81 4.12
N VAL A 277 13.24 19.71 3.23
CA VAL A 277 13.47 19.53 1.79
C VAL A 277 12.56 20.42 0.94
N LYS A 278 13.07 20.86 -0.21
CA LYS A 278 12.35 21.69 -1.18
C LYS A 278 11.91 20.82 -2.35
N ALA A 279 10.67 21.00 -2.80
CA ALA A 279 10.12 20.29 -3.95
C ALA A 279 9.22 21.23 -4.77
N LYS A 280 8.85 20.82 -5.98
CA LYS A 280 7.77 21.43 -6.76
C LYS A 280 6.52 20.59 -6.61
N ILE A 281 5.42 21.16 -6.12
CA ILE A 281 4.11 20.50 -6.15
C ILE A 281 3.57 20.57 -7.59
N VAL A 282 3.24 19.42 -8.17
CA VAL A 282 2.78 19.33 -9.57
C VAL A 282 1.29 19.02 -9.57
N TYR A 283 0.46 19.96 -10.04
CA TYR A 283 -1.00 19.81 -10.00
C TYR A 283 -1.67 20.18 -11.32
N ALA A 284 -2.89 19.67 -11.52
CA ALA A 284 -3.70 19.96 -12.69
C ALA A 284 -4.89 20.82 -12.29
N ASP A 285 -5.09 21.93 -12.99
CA ASP A 285 -6.31 22.71 -12.90
C ASP A 285 -6.74 23.19 -14.29
N ASN A 286 -8.05 23.10 -14.58
CA ASN A 286 -8.65 23.41 -15.88
C ASN A 286 -7.93 22.81 -17.11
N GLY A 287 -7.29 21.65 -16.94
CA GLY A 287 -6.51 20.95 -17.98
C GLY A 287 -5.02 21.32 -18.05
N ASN A 288 -4.63 22.47 -17.50
CA ASN A 288 -3.24 22.91 -17.44
C ASN A 288 -2.48 22.22 -16.30
N ILE A 289 -1.17 22.01 -16.48
CA ILE A 289 -0.26 21.53 -15.44
C ILE A 289 0.49 22.71 -14.85
N TYR A 290 0.48 22.83 -13.53
CA TYR A 290 1.16 23.87 -12.77
C TYR A 290 2.25 23.25 -11.88
N ARG A 291 3.34 24.00 -11.67
CA ARG A 291 4.38 23.70 -10.71
C ARG A 291 4.62 24.90 -9.80
N GLU A 292 4.56 24.68 -8.49
CA GLU A 292 4.90 25.71 -7.49
C GLU A 292 5.98 25.18 -6.55
N PRO A 293 7.00 25.98 -6.19
CA PRO A 293 7.97 25.59 -5.18
C PRO A 293 7.33 25.54 -3.79
N ILE A 294 7.54 24.44 -3.07
CA ILE A 294 7.12 24.24 -1.69
C ILE A 294 8.32 23.85 -0.82
N ASN A 295 8.24 24.21 0.46
CA ASN A 295 9.21 23.84 1.48
C ASN A 295 8.54 22.85 2.45
N ILE A 296 9.15 21.68 2.63
CA ILE A 296 8.60 20.56 3.41
C ILE A 296 9.51 20.37 4.63
N ALA A 297 9.11 20.99 5.74
CA ALA A 297 9.73 20.77 7.04
C ALA A 297 9.53 19.30 7.50
N PRO A 298 10.46 18.73 8.28
CA PRO A 298 10.27 17.41 8.86
C PRO A 298 9.14 17.44 9.89
N TYR A 299 8.09 16.64 9.67
CA TYR A 299 7.02 16.42 10.62
C TYR A 299 6.51 14.98 10.53
N GLY A 300 5.78 14.59 11.55
CA GLY A 300 5.18 13.27 11.64
C GLY A 300 3.94 13.27 12.51
N HIS A 301 3.44 12.07 12.75
CA HIS A 301 2.08 11.84 13.22
C HIS A 301 2.03 10.72 14.23
N GLU A 302 1.05 10.83 15.14
CA GLU A 302 0.53 9.71 15.90
C GLU A 302 -0.85 9.37 15.33
N GLY A 303 -0.98 8.19 14.71
CA GLY A 303 -2.27 7.70 14.22
C GLY A 303 -3.11 7.14 15.37
N THR A 304 -4.42 7.37 15.37
CA THR A 304 -5.29 6.63 16.29
C THR A 304 -5.43 5.17 15.82
N PRO A 305 -5.42 4.16 16.70
CA PRO A 305 -5.70 2.78 16.31
C PRO A 305 -7.13 2.60 15.76
N ASN A 306 -8.04 3.51 16.12
CA ASN A 306 -9.40 3.54 15.61
C ASN A 306 -9.43 4.01 14.14
N GLY A 307 -10.35 3.45 13.37
CA GLY A 307 -10.62 3.84 11.99
C GLY A 307 -12.08 3.61 11.59
N LYS A 308 -12.43 4.10 10.40
CA LYS A 308 -13.68 3.76 9.70
C LYS A 308 -13.38 3.32 8.27
N TRP A 309 -14.37 2.71 7.62
CA TRP A 309 -14.33 2.43 6.19
C TRP A 309 -15.24 3.37 5.42
N GLU A 310 -14.77 3.82 4.25
CA GLU A 310 -15.58 4.46 3.23
C GLU A 310 -15.60 3.61 1.96
N LEU A 311 -16.72 3.60 1.25
CA LEU A 311 -16.90 2.80 0.03
C LEU A 311 -16.55 3.64 -1.20
N LEU A 312 -15.62 3.15 -2.01
CA LEU A 312 -15.32 3.76 -3.32
C LEU A 312 -16.35 3.24 -4.31
N ILE A 313 -17.39 4.04 -4.55
CA ILE A 313 -18.51 3.73 -5.44
C ILE A 313 -18.38 4.58 -6.70
N ALA A 314 -18.44 3.96 -7.88
CA ALA A 314 -18.34 4.66 -9.16
C ALA A 314 -19.49 5.67 -9.36
N ASP A 315 -19.15 6.88 -9.82
CA ASP A 315 -20.07 7.95 -10.23
C ASP A 315 -19.94 8.30 -11.72
N GLU A 316 -19.54 7.30 -12.51
CA GLU A 316 -19.62 7.29 -13.97
C GLU A 316 -19.81 5.85 -14.47
N ASP A 317 -20.23 5.71 -15.72
CA ASP A 317 -20.05 4.48 -16.48
C ASP A 317 -18.71 4.59 -17.21
N LYS A 318 -17.79 3.63 -17.00
CA LYS A 318 -16.41 3.71 -17.49
C LYS A 318 -15.98 2.40 -18.13
N THR A 319 -15.75 2.43 -19.44
CA THR A 319 -15.01 1.36 -20.13
C THR A 319 -13.57 1.35 -19.64
N VAL A 320 -13.08 0.16 -19.30
CA VAL A 320 -11.72 -0.09 -18.82
C VAL A 320 -11.06 -1.19 -19.65
N LYS A 321 -9.73 -1.18 -19.74
CA LYS A 321 -8.95 -2.18 -20.48
C LYS A 321 -7.82 -2.75 -19.61
N LYS A 322 -7.49 -4.03 -19.79
CA LYS A 322 -6.38 -4.71 -19.10
C LYS A 322 -5.08 -3.90 -19.23
N GLY A 323 -4.49 -3.50 -18.11
CA GLY A 323 -3.24 -2.74 -18.05
C GLY A 323 -3.38 -1.22 -18.19
N GLU A 324 -4.49 -0.68 -18.70
CA GLU A 324 -4.68 0.77 -18.83
C GLU A 324 -5.16 1.40 -17.51
N PHE A 325 -4.21 1.93 -16.74
CA PHE A 325 -4.47 2.71 -15.52
C PHE A 325 -5.48 3.84 -15.78
N THR A 326 -6.60 3.80 -15.05
CA THR A 326 -7.77 4.61 -15.34
C THR A 326 -8.23 5.35 -14.09
N LEU A 327 -8.32 6.68 -14.17
CA LEU A 327 -9.08 7.47 -13.19
C LEU A 327 -10.58 7.21 -13.38
N ILE A 328 -11.22 6.68 -12.34
CA ILE A 328 -12.67 6.51 -12.25
C ILE A 328 -13.21 7.57 -11.30
N LYS A 329 -14.17 8.38 -11.75
CA LYS A 329 -14.92 9.29 -10.87
C LYS A 329 -15.70 8.47 -9.86
N VAL A 330 -15.55 8.79 -8.57
CA VAL A 330 -16.31 8.16 -7.49
C VAL A 330 -17.33 9.13 -6.90
N LYS A 331 -18.27 8.60 -6.12
CA LYS A 331 -19.09 9.42 -5.22
C LYS A 331 -18.17 10.16 -4.26
N ASP A 332 -18.41 11.46 -4.11
CA ASP A 332 -17.56 12.36 -3.33
C ASP A 332 -17.41 11.90 -1.87
N ILE A 333 -16.15 11.74 -1.41
CA ILE A 333 -15.84 11.47 0.01
C ILE A 333 -15.12 12.69 0.58
N THR A 334 -15.78 13.38 1.51
CA THR A 334 -15.16 14.46 2.30
C THR A 334 -14.32 13.86 3.42
N LEU A 335 -13.04 14.22 3.46
CA LEU A 335 -12.11 13.89 4.54
C LEU A 335 -12.03 15.08 5.50
N ASN A 336 -12.13 14.80 6.80
CA ASN A 336 -11.88 15.78 7.83
C ASN A 336 -10.39 16.18 7.84
N PRO A 337 -10.05 17.39 8.34
CA PRO A 337 -8.70 17.71 8.80
C PRO A 337 -8.03 16.57 9.56
N LYS A 338 -6.72 16.42 9.37
CA LYS A 338 -5.85 15.45 10.06
C LYS A 338 -6.32 14.00 9.89
N THR A 339 -6.67 13.64 8.66
CA THR A 339 -7.12 12.29 8.28
C THR A 339 -6.18 11.69 7.25
N VAL A 340 -5.73 10.45 7.47
CA VAL A 340 -5.08 9.61 6.44
C VAL A 340 -6.05 8.58 5.89
N VAL A 341 -5.76 8.13 4.67
CA VAL A 341 -6.54 7.08 4.00
C VAL A 341 -5.64 6.01 3.42
N SER A 342 -6.19 4.84 3.09
CA SER A 342 -5.50 3.81 2.30
C SER A 342 -6.47 2.75 1.76
N PRO A 343 -6.42 2.38 0.47
CA PRO A 343 -7.21 1.27 -0.05
C PRO A 343 -6.96 -0.06 0.68
N LEU A 344 -7.94 -0.97 0.63
CA LEU A 344 -7.73 -2.37 1.03
C LEU A 344 -6.96 -3.11 -0.07
N PHE A 345 -5.89 -3.83 0.33
CA PHE A 345 -5.05 -4.60 -0.59
C PHE A 345 -5.61 -6.00 -0.91
N ILE A 346 -6.89 -6.01 -1.27
CA ILE A 346 -7.61 -7.20 -1.75
C ILE A 346 -8.44 -6.74 -2.95
N MET A 347 -8.45 -7.52 -4.03
CA MET A 347 -9.28 -7.25 -5.20
C MET A 347 -10.77 -7.16 -4.81
N ARG A 348 -11.37 -5.97 -4.93
CA ARG A 348 -12.77 -5.70 -4.55
C ARG A 348 -13.75 -5.62 -5.72
N HIS A 349 -13.24 -5.58 -6.96
CA HIS A 349 -14.04 -5.52 -8.17
C HIS A 349 -13.53 -6.55 -9.18
N GLY A 350 -14.41 -7.28 -9.86
CA GLY A 350 -14.02 -8.36 -10.78
C GLY A 350 -13.07 -7.90 -11.89
N LEU A 351 -13.20 -6.66 -12.36
CA LEU A 351 -12.35 -6.14 -13.44
C LEU A 351 -10.96 -5.65 -12.99
N GLY A 352 -10.68 -5.47 -11.69
CA GLY A 352 -9.40 -4.88 -11.24
C GLY A 352 -9.36 -4.40 -9.79
N ALA A 353 -8.36 -3.57 -9.47
CA ALA A 353 -8.12 -3.06 -8.11
C ALA A 353 -7.98 -1.53 -8.08
N VAL A 354 -8.32 -0.91 -6.94
CA VAL A 354 -7.95 0.49 -6.67
C VAL A 354 -6.52 0.53 -6.15
N MET A 355 -5.68 1.34 -6.79
CA MET A 355 -4.30 1.59 -6.41
C MET A 355 -4.20 2.77 -5.44
N ASP A 356 -4.86 3.88 -5.81
CA ASP A 356 -4.86 5.10 -5.01
C ASP A 356 -6.15 5.94 -5.24
N VAL A 357 -6.29 7.07 -4.54
CA VAL A 357 -7.39 8.04 -4.63
C VAL A 357 -6.89 9.46 -4.94
N TYR A 358 -7.72 10.26 -5.59
CA TYR A 358 -7.37 11.59 -6.07
C TYR A 358 -8.46 12.62 -5.76
N GLY A 359 -8.02 13.80 -5.34
CA GLY A 359 -8.82 15.02 -5.27
C GLY A 359 -8.36 15.99 -6.35
N THR A 360 -9.31 16.53 -7.11
CA THR A 360 -9.04 17.46 -8.23
C THR A 360 -8.55 18.83 -7.78
N GLY A 361 -7.62 19.42 -8.53
CA GLY A 361 -7.01 20.72 -8.26
C GLY A 361 -5.65 20.61 -7.56
N LYS A 362 -5.22 21.69 -6.90
CA LYS A 362 -4.00 21.73 -6.09
C LYS A 362 -4.12 20.82 -4.86
N PRO A 363 -3.23 19.82 -4.66
CA PRO A 363 -3.28 18.96 -3.47
C PRO A 363 -3.11 19.78 -2.20
N LYS A 364 -4.05 19.62 -1.26
CA LYS A 364 -4.06 20.37 0.01
C LYS A 364 -3.14 19.76 1.05
N ARG A 365 -2.86 20.51 2.12
CA ARG A 365 -2.18 19.95 3.30
C ARG A 365 -3.11 18.99 4.04
N ILE A 366 -2.55 18.21 4.96
CA ILE A 366 -3.36 17.25 5.74
C ILE A 366 -4.20 17.92 6.84
N GLU A 367 -3.82 19.13 7.24
CA GLU A 367 -4.60 20.03 8.09
C GLU A 367 -5.91 20.51 7.44
N ASP A 368 -5.99 20.51 6.11
CA ASP A 368 -7.13 21.07 5.37
C ASP A 368 -8.22 20.00 5.12
N PRO A 369 -9.51 20.38 5.07
CA PRO A 369 -10.57 19.51 4.58
C PRO A 369 -10.31 19.11 3.12
N GLN A 370 -10.06 17.82 2.89
CA GLN A 370 -9.77 17.23 1.58
C GLN A 370 -11.03 16.54 1.02
N LYS A 371 -11.07 16.35 -0.30
CA LYS A 371 -12.21 15.74 -0.99
C LYS A 371 -11.69 14.75 -2.02
N ILE A 372 -12.00 13.46 -1.84
CA ILE A 372 -11.74 12.43 -2.85
C ILE A 372 -12.88 12.51 -3.86
N THR A 373 -12.51 12.62 -5.15
CA THR A 373 -13.45 12.73 -6.28
C THR A 373 -13.22 11.62 -7.32
N HIS A 374 -12.03 11.02 -7.32
CA HIS A 374 -11.66 9.92 -8.22
C HIS A 374 -10.87 8.84 -7.47
N ALA A 375 -10.90 7.61 -8.00
CA ALA A 375 -9.97 6.55 -7.67
C ALA A 375 -9.09 6.22 -8.89
N LEU A 376 -7.80 5.97 -8.67
CA LEU A 376 -6.93 5.36 -9.65
C LEU A 376 -7.15 3.85 -9.63
N PHE A 377 -7.80 3.35 -10.66
CA PHE A 377 -8.13 1.94 -10.83
C PHE A 377 -7.20 1.30 -11.86
N PHE A 378 -6.75 0.10 -11.55
CA PHE A 378 -5.90 -0.71 -12.42
C PHE A 378 -6.65 -1.96 -12.89
N PRO A 379 -7.04 -2.04 -14.17
CA PRO A 379 -7.82 -3.16 -14.68
C PRO A 379 -6.93 -4.37 -15.00
N VAL A 380 -7.37 -5.54 -14.54
CA VAL A 380 -6.81 -6.86 -14.89
C VAL A 380 -7.58 -7.47 -16.07
N PHE A 381 -8.80 -7.01 -16.32
CA PHE A 381 -9.68 -7.44 -17.39
C PHE A 381 -10.26 -6.24 -18.13
N ASP A 382 -10.56 -6.42 -19.41
CA ASP A 382 -11.38 -5.48 -20.17
C ASP A 382 -12.84 -5.53 -19.67
N GLY A 383 -13.55 -4.41 -19.77
CA GLY A 383 -14.98 -4.39 -19.44
C GLY A 383 -15.53 -2.98 -19.24
N VAL A 384 -16.71 -2.90 -18.60
CA VAL A 384 -17.35 -1.63 -18.27
C VAL A 384 -17.75 -1.64 -16.81
N ILE A 385 -17.23 -0.69 -16.05
CA ILE A 385 -17.65 -0.38 -14.68
C ILE A 385 -18.87 0.54 -14.77
N LYS A 386 -19.90 0.29 -13.98
CA LYS A 386 -21.17 1.03 -13.99
C LYS A 386 -21.35 1.92 -12.77
N ARG A 387 -22.04 3.04 -12.96
CA ARG A 387 -22.46 3.94 -11.88
C ARG A 387 -23.14 3.16 -10.76
N GLY A 388 -22.68 3.35 -9.52
CA GLY A 388 -23.21 2.67 -8.34
C GLY A 388 -22.54 1.34 -7.97
N GLU A 389 -21.59 0.83 -8.76
CA GLU A 389 -20.74 -0.32 -8.39
C GLU A 389 -19.63 0.10 -7.41
N MET A 390 -19.36 -0.77 -6.43
CA MET A 390 -18.26 -0.61 -5.49
C MET A 390 -16.96 -1.11 -6.13
N ILE A 391 -16.07 -0.18 -6.49
CA ILE A 391 -14.75 -0.50 -7.06
C ILE A 391 -13.69 -0.78 -5.99
N GLY A 392 -13.91 -0.33 -4.74
CA GLY A 392 -12.95 -0.49 -3.65
C GLY A 392 -13.51 -0.09 -2.29
N VAL A 393 -12.69 -0.31 -1.26
CA VAL A 393 -12.95 0.12 0.12
C VAL A 393 -11.72 0.86 0.63
N LEU A 394 -11.94 1.98 1.30
CA LEU A 394 -10.93 2.90 1.79
C LEU A 394 -10.89 2.87 3.33
N LYS A 395 -9.73 2.53 3.90
CA LYS A 395 -9.44 2.78 5.32
C LYS A 395 -9.34 4.28 5.54
N VAL A 396 -9.90 4.78 6.64
CA VAL A 396 -9.84 6.20 7.02
C VAL A 396 -9.51 6.29 8.51
N HIS A 397 -8.42 6.98 8.86
CA HIS A 397 -7.94 7.15 10.24
C HIS A 397 -7.67 8.61 10.58
N SER A 398 -8.02 9.00 11.81
CA SER A 398 -7.62 10.28 12.40
C SER A 398 -6.18 10.23 12.91
N ILE A 399 -5.49 11.37 12.87
CA ILE A 399 -4.08 11.49 13.24
C ILE A 399 -3.87 12.76 14.09
N GLU A 400 -2.90 12.75 14.99
CA GLU A 400 -2.35 13.97 15.59
C GLU A 400 -1.05 14.37 14.88
N LEU A 401 -0.91 15.65 14.54
CA LEU A 401 0.33 16.24 14.02
C LEU A 401 1.28 16.57 15.18
N LYS A 402 2.50 16.06 15.14
CA LYS A 402 3.54 16.30 16.14
C LYS A 402 4.81 16.86 15.49
N THR A 403 5.48 17.76 16.20
CA THR A 403 6.82 18.23 15.83
C THR A 403 7.85 17.13 16.10
N SER A 404 9.04 17.21 15.49
CA SER A 404 10.11 16.22 15.68
C SER A 404 10.46 15.98 17.15
N GLU A 405 10.44 17.00 18.00
CA GLU A 405 10.74 16.89 19.44
C GLU A 405 9.69 16.04 20.16
N LYS A 406 8.40 16.30 19.90
CA LYS A 406 7.28 15.53 20.46
C LYS A 406 7.26 14.09 19.94
N LEU A 407 7.74 13.85 18.72
CA LEU A 407 7.91 12.51 18.16
C LEU A 407 9.04 11.76 18.87
N VAL A 408 10.22 12.38 19.06
CA VAL A 408 11.31 11.80 19.88
C VAL A 408 10.82 11.48 21.30
N GLU A 409 10.07 12.39 21.93
CA GLU A 409 9.52 12.16 23.28
C GLU A 409 8.55 10.98 23.32
N THR A 410 7.64 10.89 22.33
CA THR A 410 6.66 9.80 22.22
C THR A 410 7.36 8.46 21.98
N LEU A 411 8.30 8.41 21.04
CA LEU A 411 9.08 7.22 20.69
C LEU A 411 9.97 6.75 21.86
N ASN A 412 10.57 7.66 22.61
CA ASN A 412 11.33 7.34 23.83
C ASN A 412 10.45 6.83 24.98
N LYS A 413 9.21 7.30 25.12
CA LYS A 413 8.23 6.73 26.06
C LYS A 413 7.88 5.29 25.66
N ILE A 414 7.60 5.08 24.38
CA ILE A 414 7.31 3.74 23.83
C ILE A 414 8.50 2.79 24.04
N ALA A 415 9.74 3.22 23.78
CA ALA A 415 10.93 2.40 23.97
C ALA A 415 11.18 1.96 25.42
N ARG A 416 10.73 2.74 26.41
CA ARG A 416 10.79 2.35 27.84
C ARG A 416 9.73 1.31 28.24
N VAL A 417 8.61 1.26 27.51
CA VAL A 417 7.52 0.31 27.76
C VAL A 417 7.72 -0.99 26.99
N LEU A 418 8.19 -0.92 25.75
CA LEU A 418 8.42 -2.07 24.86
C LEU A 418 9.78 -2.74 25.12
N SER A 419 10.06 -3.01 26.40
CA SER A 419 11.23 -3.77 26.87
C SER A 419 11.11 -5.32 26.79
N PRO A 420 9.93 -5.98 26.88
CA PRO A 420 9.85 -7.44 26.78
C PRO A 420 9.86 -7.91 25.32
N ASP A 421 10.16 -9.20 25.10
CA ASP A 421 10.20 -9.77 23.75
C ASP A 421 8.80 -9.79 23.12
N VAL A 422 8.71 -9.50 21.81
CA VAL A 422 7.47 -9.62 21.05
C VAL A 422 6.97 -11.08 21.04
N GLU A 423 7.88 -12.05 21.14
CA GLU A 423 7.57 -13.48 21.30
C GLU A 423 6.98 -13.83 22.68
N GLU A 424 7.23 -13.04 23.72
CA GLU A 424 6.57 -13.18 25.02
C GLU A 424 5.20 -12.51 25.03
N LEU A 425 5.10 -11.30 24.45
CA LEU A 425 3.82 -10.63 24.25
C LEU A 425 2.86 -11.44 23.36
N ALA A 426 3.39 -12.23 22.42
CA ALA A 426 2.63 -13.21 21.63
C ALA A 426 1.96 -14.33 22.45
N LYS A 427 2.35 -14.52 23.71
CA LYS A 427 1.78 -15.50 24.65
C LYS A 427 0.71 -14.89 25.57
N HIS A 428 0.59 -13.57 25.62
CA HIS A 428 -0.30 -12.87 26.56
C HIS A 428 -1.80 -13.18 26.32
N PRO A 429 -2.64 -13.36 27.36
CA PRO A 429 -4.06 -13.72 27.18
C PRO A 429 -4.90 -12.68 26.43
N GLN A 430 -4.58 -11.38 26.55
CA GLN A 430 -5.29 -10.32 25.81
C GLN A 430 -4.86 -10.20 24.33
N TRP A 431 -3.96 -11.06 23.83
CA TRP A 431 -3.50 -11.00 22.45
C TRP A 431 -4.67 -11.03 21.44
N PRO A 432 -4.63 -10.24 20.33
CA PRO A 432 -3.60 -9.26 19.97
C PRO A 432 -3.88 -7.85 20.53
N PHE A 433 -4.88 -7.69 21.38
CA PHE A 433 -5.28 -6.40 21.95
C PHE A 433 -4.69 -6.23 23.36
N LEU A 434 -3.36 -6.13 23.42
CA LEU A 434 -2.64 -5.82 24.66
C LEU A 434 -3.16 -4.50 25.25
N TRP A 435 -3.37 -4.50 26.57
CA TRP A 435 -3.75 -3.30 27.33
C TRP A 435 -5.08 -2.66 26.87
N SER A 436 -6.00 -3.46 26.30
CA SER A 436 -7.32 -3.03 25.83
C SER A 436 -8.41 -3.14 26.89
#